data_AF-A0A1F8ZYH5-F1
#
_entry.id   AF-A0A1F8ZYH5-F1
#
_cell.length_a   1.000
_cell.length_b   1.000
_cell.length_c   1.000
_cell.angle_alpha   90.00
_cell.angle_beta   90.00
_cell.angle_gamma   90.00
#
_symmetry.space_group_name_H-M   'P 1'
#
loop_
_entity.id
_entity.type
_entity.pdbx_description
1 polymer ?
#
loop_
_entity_poly.entity_id
_entity_poly.type
_entity_poly.pdbx_seq_one_letter_code
_entity_poly.pdbx_strand_id
1 'polypeptide(L)'
;MTDVEKVEVRDHLTLEVEGTDRDDLMVNWMRELLYLFQGSGYLLKQFQVLEARDTYVRGKVSGEKYDPDRHEVRREFRSVVYDQSRMEKTGDQWTAQVIFEL
;
A
#
# COMPACT_ATOMS: atom_id res chain seq x y z
N MET A 1 0.06 12.14 4.33
CA MET A 1 -1.26 12.18 3.68
C MET A 1 -2.34 12.62 4.65
N THR A 2 -2.77 11.83 5.63
CA THR A 2 -3.75 12.25 6.66
C THR A 2 -3.39 11.69 8.05
N ASP A 3 -4.18 12.02 9.07
CA ASP A 3 -4.06 11.46 10.43
C ASP A 3 -4.72 10.08 10.50
N VAL A 4 -3.92 9.02 10.65
CA VAL A 4 -4.38 7.62 10.66
C VAL A 4 -5.24 7.27 11.87
N GLU A 5 -5.13 8.02 12.97
CA GLU A 5 -5.95 7.78 14.16
C GLU A 5 -7.43 8.09 13.91
N LYS A 6 -7.71 9.03 12.99
CA LYS A 6 -9.08 9.42 12.61
C LYS A 6 -9.74 8.48 11.61
N VAL A 7 -8.94 7.63 10.96
CA VAL A 7 -9.42 6.61 10.02
C VAL A 7 -9.96 5.43 10.81
N GLU A 8 -11.19 5.03 10.52
CA GLU A 8 -11.84 3.86 11.08
C GLU A 8 -11.74 2.66 10.13
N VAL A 9 -11.83 1.46 10.70
CA VAL A 9 -11.83 0.21 9.95
C VAL A 9 -13.29 -0.20 9.73
N ARG A 10 -13.85 0.21 8.60
CA ARG A 10 -15.27 -0.05 8.24
C ARG A 10 -15.39 -0.98 7.04
N ASP A 11 -14.52 -0.77 6.05
CA ASP A 11 -14.47 -1.55 4.83
C ASP A 11 -13.27 -2.50 4.84
N HIS A 12 -13.46 -3.67 4.25
CA HIS A 12 -12.42 -4.70 4.08
C HIS A 12 -12.32 -5.10 2.61
N LEU A 13 -11.15 -4.91 2.03
CA LEU A 13 -10.84 -5.19 0.63
C LEU A 13 -9.80 -6.30 0.58
N THR A 14 -10.03 -7.31 -0.27
CA THR A 14 -9.03 -8.33 -0.56
C THR A 14 -8.29 -7.93 -1.84
N LEU A 15 -6.97 -7.93 -1.77
CA LEU A 15 -6.08 -7.64 -2.89
C LEU A 15 -5.27 -8.89 -3.22
N GLU A 16 -5.14 -9.17 -4.50
CA GLU A 16 -4.27 -10.19 -5.06
C GLU A 16 -3.40 -9.51 -6.11
N VAL A 17 -2.08 -9.60 -5.94
CA VAL A 17 -1.11 -8.89 -6.77
C VAL A 17 -0.03 -9.86 -7.19
N GLU A 18 0.32 -9.79 -8.47
CA GLU A 18 1.41 -10.54 -9.08
C GLU A 18 2.56 -9.58 -9.45
N GLY A 19 3.77 -10.15 -9.56
CA GLY A 19 4.94 -9.44 -10.05
C GLY A 19 5.94 -10.40 -10.70
N THR A 20 6.89 -9.86 -11.45
CA THR A 20 7.92 -10.69 -12.13
C THR A 20 9.02 -11.16 -11.19
N ASP A 21 9.26 -10.41 -10.11
CA ASP A 21 10.15 -10.73 -9.01
C ASP A 21 9.65 -10.02 -7.73
N ARG A 22 10.44 -10.05 -6.65
CA ARG A 22 10.05 -9.46 -5.36
C ARG A 22 10.03 -7.92 -5.38
N ASP A 23 10.91 -7.29 -6.15
CA ASP A 23 10.98 -5.83 -6.24
C ASP A 23 9.75 -5.34 -7.00
N ASP A 24 9.44 -5.97 -8.14
CA ASP A 24 8.24 -5.71 -8.92
C ASP A 24 6.96 -6.00 -8.14
N LEU A 25 6.90 -7.14 -7.43
CA LEU A 25 5.76 -7.50 -6.58
C LEU A 25 5.50 -6.43 -5.51
N MET A 26 6.55 -5.94 -4.86
CA MET A 26 6.44 -4.89 -3.86
C MET A 26 5.97 -3.57 -4.48
N VAL A 27 6.52 -3.17 -5.64
CA VAL A 27 6.09 -1.95 -6.33
C VAL A 27 4.63 -2.06 -6.77
N ASN A 28 4.21 -3.20 -7.34
CA ASN A 28 2.83 -3.42 -7.77
C ASN A 28 1.88 -3.42 -6.57
N TRP A 29 2.26 -4.03 -5.44
CA TRP A 29 1.48 -3.95 -4.20
C TRP A 29 1.26 -2.49 -3.79
N MET A 30 2.31 -1.69 -3.75
CA MET A 30 2.21 -0.26 -3.39
C MET A 30 1.39 0.55 -4.40
N ARG A 31 1.45 0.21 -5.70
CA ARG A 31 0.60 0.81 -6.74
C ARG A 31 -0.88 0.52 -6.53
N GLU A 32 -1.24 -0.71 -6.17
CA GLU A 32 -2.63 -1.06 -5.86
C GLU A 32 -3.15 -0.29 -4.64
N LEU A 33 -2.35 -0.15 -3.58
CA LEU A 33 -2.71 0.68 -2.42
C LEU A 33 -2.90 2.15 -2.80
N LEU A 34 -2.02 2.67 -3.66
CA LEU A 34 -2.12 4.05 -4.14
C LEU A 34 -3.35 4.24 -5.04
N TYR A 35 -3.68 3.25 -5.88
CA TYR A 35 -4.88 3.26 -6.71
C TYR A 35 -6.15 3.27 -5.86
N LEU A 36 -6.21 2.48 -4.78
CA LEU A 36 -7.34 2.52 -3.84
C LEU A 36 -7.52 3.91 -3.22
N PHE A 37 -6.42 4.60 -2.92
CA PHE A 37 -6.47 5.97 -2.43
C PHE A 37 -6.89 6.97 -3.53
N GLN A 38 -6.14 7.07 -4.62
CA GLN A 38 -6.35 8.11 -5.65
C GLN A 38 -7.59 7.84 -6.52
N GLY A 39 -7.79 6.60 -6.94
CA GLY A 39 -8.85 6.22 -7.85
C GLY A 39 -10.18 5.92 -7.15
N SER A 40 -10.11 5.36 -5.93
CA SER A 40 -11.29 4.97 -5.17
C SER A 40 -11.53 5.81 -3.91
N GLY A 41 -10.65 6.72 -3.51
CA GLY A 41 -10.85 7.57 -2.35
C GLY A 41 -10.79 6.84 -1.00
N TYR A 42 -10.12 5.68 -0.92
CA TYR A 42 -9.96 4.96 0.35
C TYR A 42 -8.78 5.48 1.17
N LEU A 43 -9.03 5.73 2.45
CA LEU A 43 -7.99 5.86 3.47
C LEU A 43 -7.79 4.50 4.13
N LEU A 44 -6.60 3.91 3.94
CA LEU A 44 -6.27 2.58 4.44
C LEU A 44 -5.55 2.67 5.78
N LYS A 45 -5.91 1.79 6.73
CA LYS A 45 -5.38 1.76 8.10
C LYS A 45 -4.75 0.43 8.49
N GLN A 46 -5.38 -0.69 8.12
CA GLN A 46 -4.90 -2.02 8.49
C GLN A 46 -4.56 -2.84 7.26
N PHE A 47 -3.47 -3.61 7.37
CA PHE A 47 -2.94 -4.45 6.31
C PHE A 47 -2.63 -5.82 6.90
N GLN A 48 -3.14 -6.87 6.28
CA GLN A 48 -2.90 -8.24 6.67
C GLN A 48 -2.49 -9.04 5.44
N VAL A 49 -1.24 -9.48 5.40
CA VAL A 49 -0.77 -10.42 4.38
C VAL A 49 -1.29 -11.81 4.75
N LEU A 50 -2.07 -12.42 3.85
CA LEU A 50 -2.61 -13.77 4.01
C LEU A 50 -1.70 -14.81 3.37
N GLU A 51 -1.07 -14.44 2.25
CA GLU A 51 -0.16 -15.29 1.51
C GLU A 51 0.88 -14.43 0.80
N ALA A 52 2.15 -14.83 0.89
CA ALA A 52 3.25 -14.18 0.18
C ALA A 52 4.18 -15.25 -0.38
N ARG A 53 4.47 -15.14 -1.67
CA ARG A 53 5.43 -15.93 -2.44
C ARG A 53 6.34 -14.97 -3.20
N ASP A 54 7.32 -15.50 -3.92
CA ASP A 54 8.32 -14.72 -4.64
C ASP A 54 7.73 -13.73 -5.66
N THR A 55 6.58 -14.08 -6.25
CA THR A 55 5.95 -13.34 -7.36
C THR A 55 4.44 -13.12 -7.15
N TYR A 56 3.93 -13.40 -5.95
CA TYR A 56 2.51 -13.27 -5.65
C TYR A 56 2.29 -12.87 -4.19
N VAL A 57 1.36 -11.95 -3.96
CA VAL A 57 0.88 -11.60 -2.63
C VAL A 57 -0.64 -11.52 -2.63
N ARG A 58 -1.24 -12.09 -1.59
CA ARG A 58 -2.65 -11.88 -1.25
C ARG A 58 -2.75 -11.28 0.13
N GLY A 59 -3.50 -10.21 0.25
CA GLY A 59 -3.70 -9.51 1.51
C GLY A 59 -5.09 -8.92 1.66
N LYS A 60 -5.45 -8.65 2.90
CA LYS A 60 -6.60 -7.81 3.24
C LYS A 60 -6.12 -6.43 3.63
N VAL A 61 -6.75 -5.42 3.06
CA VAL A 61 -6.55 -4.02 3.44
C VAL A 61 -7.87 -3.47 3.95
N SER A 62 -7.82 -2.68 5.00
CA SER A 62 -9.03 -2.20 5.67
C SER A 62 -8.91 -0.74 6.07
N GLY A 63 -10.05 -0.05 6.04
CA GLY A 63 -10.11 1.40 6.24
C GLY A 63 -11.51 1.92 5.96
N GLU A 64 -11.60 3.12 5.39
CA GLU A 64 -12.87 3.73 5.00
C GLU A 64 -12.68 4.72 3.84
N LYS A 65 -13.79 5.19 3.26
CA LYS A 65 -13.75 6.29 2.30
C LYS A 65 -13.32 7.59 2.97
N TYR A 66 -12.59 8.41 2.21
CA TYR A 66 -12.28 9.77 2.57
C TYR A 66 -13.56 10.55 2.87
N ASP A 67 -13.49 11.34 3.93
CA ASP A 67 -14.57 12.16 4.46
C ASP A 67 -13.95 13.52 4.80
N PRO A 68 -14.25 14.60 4.06
CA PRO A 68 -13.60 15.89 4.23
C PRO A 68 -13.92 16.57 5.57
N ASP A 69 -15.01 16.19 6.25
CA ASP A 69 -15.36 16.78 7.55
C ASP A 69 -14.51 16.18 8.69
N ARG A 70 -13.97 14.97 8.47
CA ARG A 70 -13.18 14.23 9.45
C ARG A 70 -11.69 14.21 9.13
N HIS A 71 -11.35 14.16 7.84
CA HIS A 71 -10.01 13.87 7.37
C HIS A 71 -9.37 15.09 6.71
N GLU A 72 -8.19 15.48 7.19
CA GLU A 72 -7.36 16.50 6.56
C GLU A 72 -6.27 15.81 5.73
N VAL A 73 -6.23 16.03 4.41
CA VAL A 73 -5.17 15.52 3.54
C VAL A 73 -4.14 16.61 3.27
N ARG A 74 -2.92 16.43 3.80
CA ARG A 74 -1.83 17.43 3.74
C ARG A 74 -0.89 17.28 2.55
N ARG A 75 -0.74 16.06 2.04
CA ARG A 75 0.15 15.71 0.91
C ARG A 75 -0.34 14.44 0.25
N GLU A 76 -0.40 14.45 -1.07
CA GLU A 76 -0.73 13.29 -1.88
C GLU A 76 0.55 12.76 -2.52
N PHE A 77 0.66 11.43 -2.61
CA PHE A 77 1.70 10.77 -3.40
C PHE A 77 1.19 10.65 -4.82
N ARG A 78 2.03 10.89 -5.83
CA ARG A 78 1.68 10.75 -7.25
C ARG A 78 1.91 9.34 -7.75
N SER A 79 3.09 8.79 -7.44
CA SER A 79 3.56 7.53 -8.02
C SER A 79 4.57 6.83 -7.09
N VAL A 80 4.76 5.53 -7.32
CA VAL A 80 5.84 4.73 -6.75
C VAL A 80 6.97 4.67 -7.78
N VAL A 81 8.19 5.01 -7.37
CA VAL A 81 9.38 5.09 -8.23
C VAL A 81 10.06 3.73 -8.25
N TYR A 82 9.85 2.97 -9.33
CA TYR A 82 10.28 1.56 -9.45
C TYR A 82 11.80 1.38 -9.32
N ASP A 83 12.57 2.12 -10.10
CA ASP A 83 14.03 1.97 -10.23
C ASP A 83 14.82 2.36 -8.96
N GLN A 84 14.16 3.03 -8.01
CA GLN A 84 14.72 3.43 -6.72
C GLN A 84 14.13 2.65 -5.54
N SER A 85 13.16 1.78 -5.80
CA SER A 85 12.53 0.93 -4.79
C SER A 85 13.11 -0.48 -4.86
N ARG A 86 13.37 -1.09 -3.70
CA ARG A 86 13.99 -2.43 -3.64
C ARG A 86 13.61 -3.20 -2.39
N MET A 87 13.65 -4.52 -2.46
CA MET A 87 13.45 -5.44 -1.36
C MET A 87 14.69 -6.33 -1.18
N GLU A 88 15.35 -6.18 -0.04
CA GLU A 88 16.59 -6.89 0.27
C GLU A 88 16.38 -7.85 1.45
N LYS A 89 17.03 -9.01 1.38
CA LYS A 89 17.07 -9.95 2.49
C LYS A 89 18.34 -9.71 3.31
N THR A 90 18.17 -9.31 4.57
CA THR A 90 19.26 -9.12 5.52
C THR A 90 19.17 -10.18 6.60
N GLY A 91 19.96 -11.25 6.46
CA GLY A 91 19.88 -12.43 7.33
C GLY A 91 18.53 -13.14 7.17
N ASP A 92 17.77 -13.20 8.26
CA ASP A 92 16.42 -13.81 8.29
C ASP A 92 15.29 -12.79 8.11
N GLN A 93 15.63 -11.52 7.89
CA GLN A 93 14.65 -10.44 7.72
C GLN A 93 14.62 -9.94 6.29
N TRP A 94 13.45 -9.48 5.86
CA TRP A 94 13.25 -8.76 4.62
C TRP A 94 13.06 -7.28 4.93
N THR A 95 13.75 -6.43 4.19
CA THR A 95 13.65 -4.97 4.30
C THR A 95 13.26 -4.42 2.93
N ALA A 96 12.17 -3.66 2.88
CA ALA A 96 11.77 -2.93 1.68
C ALA A 96 12.09 -1.44 1.84
N GLN A 97 12.67 -0.85 0.81
CA GLN A 97 12.76 0.59 0.63
C GLN A 97 11.85 0.98 -0.54
N VAL A 98 10.92 1.89 -0.29
CA VAL A 98 9.97 2.38 -1.30
C VAL A 98 10.13 3.88 -1.44
N ILE A 99 10.34 4.34 -2.67
CA ILE A 99 10.47 5.76 -2.99
C ILE A 99 9.19 6.24 -3.67
N PHE A 100 8.67 7.36 -3.19
CA PHE A 100 7.46 8.00 -3.72
C PHE A 100 7.77 9.35 -4.33
N GLU A 101 7.06 9.67 -5.40
CA GLU A 101 6.99 11.02 -5.95
C GLU A 101 5.78 11.78 -5.37
N LEU A 102 5.93 13.07 -5.10
CA LEU A 102 4.89 13.97 -4.57
C LEU A 102 4.38 14.93 -5.65
#